data_AF-A0A7W6SR45-F1
#
_entry.id   AF-A0A7W6SR45-F1
#
_cell.length_a   1.000
_cell.length_b   1.000
_cell.length_c   1.000
_cell.angle_alpha   90.00
_cell.angle_beta   90.00
_cell.angle_gamma   90.00
#
_symmetry.space_group_name_H-M   'P 1'
#
loop_
_entity.id
_entity.type
_entity.pdbx_description
1 polymer ?
#
loop_
_entity_poly.entity_id
_entity_poly.type
_entity_poly.pdbx_seq_one_letter_code
_entity_poly.pdbx_strand_id
1 'polypeptide(L)'
;MRKANVLIDRDFTIGHTDPRLFGAFLEHLGRCIYGGIYEPGHRSADETGFRKDVLALVKELGPTLVRYPGDNSVSGYNWEDGVGPLERRPARLDLAWFSTEPNSFGTNEVMCPTSPFDLPGSRRERSR
;
A
#
# COMPACT_ATOMS: atom_id res chain seq x y z
N MET A 1 -6.59 0.25 -43.08
CA MET A 1 -7.06 -0.38 -41.83
C MET A 1 -6.65 -1.84 -41.82
N ARG A 2 -6.17 -2.38 -40.69
CA ARG A 2 -5.95 -3.81 -40.53
C ARG A 2 -7.22 -4.46 -39.95
N LYS A 3 -7.56 -5.65 -40.42
CA LYS A 3 -8.63 -6.48 -39.85
C LYS A 3 -8.05 -7.46 -38.85
N ALA A 4 -8.77 -7.69 -37.74
CA ALA A 4 -8.49 -8.71 -36.75
C ALA A 4 -9.78 -9.47 -36.44
N ASN A 5 -9.68 -10.77 -36.17
CA ASN A 5 -10.79 -11.63 -35.79
C ASN A 5 -10.57 -12.13 -34.35
N VAL A 6 -11.62 -12.15 -33.54
CA VAL A 6 -11.61 -12.64 -32.15
C VAL A 6 -12.75 -13.63 -31.98
N LEU A 7 -12.47 -14.77 -31.34
CA LEU A 7 -13.46 -15.77 -30.95
C LEU A 7 -13.50 -15.83 -29.41
N ILE A 8 -14.71 -15.84 -28.84
CA ILE A 8 -14.92 -15.95 -27.39
C ILE A 8 -15.83 -17.17 -27.17
N ASP A 9 -15.29 -18.20 -26.52
CA ASP A 9 -15.98 -19.43 -26.18
C ASP A 9 -15.84 -19.71 -24.67
N ARG A 10 -16.97 -19.88 -23.98
CA ARG A 10 -17.01 -20.09 -22.53
C ARG A 10 -16.47 -21.47 -22.14
N ASP A 11 -16.64 -22.47 -22.98
CA ASP A 11 -16.23 -23.85 -22.67
C ASP A 11 -14.71 -24.02 -22.88
N PHE A 12 -14.05 -23.05 -23.52
CA PHE A 12 -12.59 -22.97 -23.67
C PHE A 12 -11.93 -22.17 -22.54
N THR A 13 -12.10 -22.63 -21.30
CA THR A 13 -11.55 -21.95 -20.10
C THR A 13 -10.07 -22.30 -19.85
N ILE A 14 -9.24 -21.28 -19.54
CA ILE A 14 -7.82 -21.47 -19.16
C ILE A 14 -7.66 -21.75 -17.66
N GLY A 15 -8.35 -20.99 -16.80
CA GLY A 15 -8.25 -21.10 -15.35
C GLY A 15 -9.02 -20.02 -14.61
N HIS A 16 -9.00 -20.09 -13.28
CA HIS A 16 -9.62 -19.10 -12.41
C HIS A 16 -8.72 -17.87 -12.24
N THR A 17 -9.26 -16.67 -12.46
CA THR A 17 -8.56 -15.42 -12.20
C THR A 17 -8.51 -15.14 -10.70
N ASP A 18 -7.34 -15.31 -10.08
CA ASP A 18 -7.15 -15.00 -8.67
C ASP A 18 -7.27 -13.47 -8.44
N PRO A 19 -8.12 -13.01 -7.51
CA PRO A 19 -8.29 -11.59 -7.25
C PRO A 19 -6.98 -10.88 -6.90
N ARG A 20 -5.98 -11.58 -6.33
CA ARG A 20 -4.67 -11.02 -5.95
C ARG A 20 -3.83 -10.55 -7.14
N LEU A 21 -4.23 -10.88 -8.36
CA LEU A 21 -3.65 -10.29 -9.58
C LEU A 21 -3.94 -8.78 -9.68
N PHE A 22 -4.99 -8.30 -9.02
CA PHE A 22 -5.37 -6.89 -8.94
C PHE A 22 -4.78 -6.21 -7.68
N GLY A 23 -3.57 -6.60 -7.30
CA GLY A 23 -2.83 -5.99 -6.20
C GLY A 23 -2.22 -4.63 -6.55
N ALA A 24 -1.83 -3.87 -5.53
CA ALA A 24 -1.08 -2.62 -5.62
C ALA A 24 0.22 -2.71 -4.83
N PHE A 25 1.03 -1.65 -4.93
CA PHE A 25 2.34 -1.58 -4.31
C PHE A 25 2.58 -0.20 -3.72
N LEU A 26 3.07 -0.18 -2.48
CA LEU A 26 3.54 0.99 -1.76
C LEU A 26 5.02 0.83 -1.41
N GLU A 27 5.77 1.89 -1.64
CA GLU A 27 7.16 1.99 -1.24
C GLU A 27 7.40 3.33 -0.53
N HIS A 28 8.34 3.35 0.41
CA HIS A 28 8.92 4.58 0.95
C HIS A 28 9.76 5.30 -0.11
N LEU A 29 9.10 5.79 -1.16
CA LEU A 29 9.70 6.44 -2.33
C LEU A 29 8.98 7.73 -2.64
N GLY A 30 9.73 8.83 -2.66
CA GLY A 30 9.24 10.13 -3.08
C GLY A 30 8.03 10.58 -2.26
N ARG A 31 6.87 10.68 -2.90
CA ARG A 31 5.61 11.11 -2.26
C ARG A 31 4.55 10.01 -2.19
N CYS A 32 4.95 8.75 -2.28
CA CYS A 32 4.01 7.63 -2.18
C CYS A 32 3.37 7.58 -0.79
N ILE A 33 4.21 7.58 0.26
CA ILE A 33 3.78 7.65 1.66
C ILE A 33 3.60 9.10 2.09
N TYR A 34 4.70 9.84 2.22
CA TYR A 34 4.72 11.21 2.73
C TYR A 34 4.22 12.23 1.70
N GLY A 35 3.12 12.92 2.01
CA GLY A 35 2.44 13.81 1.07
C GLY A 35 1.58 13.07 0.03
N GLY A 36 1.47 11.74 0.17
CA GLY A 36 0.60 10.87 -0.61
C GLY A 36 -0.52 10.35 0.27
N ILE A 37 -0.44 9.08 0.69
CA ILE A 37 -1.45 8.48 1.58
C ILE A 37 -1.39 9.06 3.00
N TYR A 38 -0.24 9.55 3.45
CA TYR A 38 0.01 10.04 4.80
C TYR A 38 0.55 11.47 4.78
N GLU A 39 -0.24 12.41 5.31
CA GLU A 39 0.09 13.83 5.36
C GLU A 39 -0.58 14.52 6.56
N PRO A 40 -0.03 14.33 7.78
CA PRO A 40 -0.54 15.00 8.98
C PRO A 40 -0.62 16.52 8.78
N GLY A 41 -1.79 17.11 9.05
CA GLY A 41 -2.05 18.54 8.86
C GLY A 41 -2.67 18.91 7.51
N HIS A 42 -2.78 17.98 6.55
CA HIS A 42 -3.54 18.23 5.33
C HIS A 42 -5.04 18.40 5.62
N ARG A 43 -5.74 19.26 4.86
CA ARG A 43 -7.18 19.56 5.10
C ARG A 43 -8.08 18.32 5.05
N SER A 44 -7.71 17.34 4.23
CA SER A 44 -8.44 16.07 4.09
C SER A 44 -7.93 14.96 5.02
N ALA A 45 -6.87 15.20 5.80
CA ALA A 45 -6.33 14.19 6.69
C ALA A 45 -7.35 13.82 7.79
N ASP A 46 -7.32 12.57 8.23
CA ASP A 46 -7.99 12.14 9.45
C ASP A 46 -7.09 12.32 10.68
N GLU A 47 -7.58 11.92 11.86
CA GLU A 47 -6.88 12.03 13.14
C GLU A 47 -5.59 11.19 13.18
N THR A 48 -5.49 10.17 12.33
CA THR A 48 -4.32 9.31 12.18
C THR A 48 -3.36 9.80 11.10
N GLY A 49 -3.64 10.92 10.42
CA GLY A 49 -2.79 11.52 9.40
C GLY A 49 -3.01 10.99 7.98
N PHE A 50 -3.97 10.08 7.76
CA PHE A 50 -4.27 9.56 6.42
C PHE A 50 -5.16 10.52 5.64
N ARG A 51 -4.84 10.72 4.36
CA ARG A 51 -5.62 11.58 3.45
C ARG A 51 -6.90 10.91 2.98
N LYS A 52 -8.05 11.31 3.54
CA LYS A 52 -9.38 10.71 3.24
C LYS A 52 -9.77 10.76 1.76
N ASP A 53 -9.34 11.79 1.04
CA ASP A 53 -9.55 11.91 -0.40
C ASP A 53 -8.74 10.88 -1.20
N VAL A 54 -7.50 10.63 -0.81
CA VAL A 54 -6.68 9.56 -1.39
C VAL A 54 -7.25 8.18 -1.02
N LEU A 55 -7.65 7.99 0.24
CA LEU A 55 -8.27 6.73 0.69
C LEU A 55 -9.54 6.39 -0.09
N ALA A 56 -10.37 7.40 -0.40
CA ALA A 56 -11.58 7.20 -1.19
C ALA A 56 -11.26 6.67 -2.60
N LEU A 57 -10.23 7.20 -3.25
CA LEU A 57 -9.78 6.73 -4.56
C LEU A 57 -9.18 5.32 -4.51
N VAL A 58 -8.38 5.01 -3.48
CA VAL A 58 -7.83 3.66 -3.30
C VAL A 58 -8.96 2.65 -3.08
N LYS A 59 -9.99 3.02 -2.31
CA LYS A 59 -11.17 2.19 -2.09
C LYS A 59 -12.00 1.99 -3.37
N GLU A 60 -12.12 3.02 -4.21
CA GLU A 60 -12.79 2.93 -5.51
C GLU A 60 -12.02 1.99 -6.46
N LEU A 61 -10.69 2.07 -6.48
CA LEU A 61 -9.84 1.17 -7.26
C LEU A 61 -9.93 -0.29 -6.78
N GLY A 62 -10.12 -0.49 -5.47
CA GLY A 62 -10.33 -1.80 -4.86
C GLY A 62 -9.15 -2.77 -5.02
N PRO A 63 -7.90 -2.38 -4.71
CA PRO A 63 -6.78 -3.31 -4.75
C PRO A 63 -7.03 -4.46 -3.77
N THR A 64 -6.69 -5.68 -4.18
CA THR A 64 -6.99 -6.91 -3.41
C THR A 64 -5.83 -7.36 -2.52
N LEU A 65 -4.65 -6.82 -2.76
CA LEU A 65 -3.41 -7.06 -2.04
C LEU A 65 -2.57 -5.80 -2.14
N VAL A 66 -1.85 -5.44 -1.08
CA VAL A 66 -0.88 -4.34 -1.15
C VAL A 66 0.48 -4.83 -0.66
N ARG A 67 1.48 -4.68 -1.52
CA ARG A 67 2.89 -4.91 -1.16
C ARG A 67 3.43 -3.65 -0.46
N TYR A 68 4.19 -3.85 0.61
CA TYR A 68 4.81 -2.82 1.47
C TYR A 68 5.98 -3.49 2.23
N PRO A 69 7.06 -2.80 2.68
CA PRO A 69 7.37 -1.37 2.63
C PRO A 69 8.14 -0.87 1.39
N GLY A 70 8.39 -1.75 0.43
CA GLY A 70 9.16 -1.37 -0.76
C GLY A 70 9.73 -2.55 -1.53
N ASP A 71 10.67 -2.23 -2.42
CA ASP A 71 11.52 -3.18 -3.12
C ASP A 71 12.98 -2.84 -2.84
N ASN A 72 13.44 -1.70 -3.35
CA ASN A 72 14.81 -1.26 -3.07
C ASN A 72 14.93 -0.66 -1.67
N SER A 73 13.95 0.12 -1.23
CA SER A 73 13.98 0.73 0.11
C SER A 73 14.05 -0.31 1.22
N VAL A 74 13.37 -1.46 1.06
CA VAL A 74 13.36 -2.50 2.09
C VAL A 74 14.72 -3.18 2.27
N SER A 75 15.61 -3.12 1.27
CA SER A 75 16.93 -3.76 1.35
C SER A 75 17.86 -3.13 2.39
N GLY A 76 17.61 -1.87 2.78
CA GLY A 76 18.36 -1.16 3.83
C GLY A 76 17.49 -0.75 5.03
N TYR A 77 16.25 -1.25 5.11
CA TYR A 77 15.26 -0.82 6.09
C TYR A 77 15.26 -1.72 7.33
N ASN A 78 15.45 -1.13 8.51
CA ASN A 78 15.21 -1.81 9.79
C ASN A 78 13.78 -1.51 10.22
N TRP A 79 12.92 -2.53 10.26
CA TRP A 79 11.50 -2.35 10.58
C TRP A 79 11.28 -1.83 12.01
N GLU A 80 12.23 -2.10 12.92
CA GLU A 80 12.22 -1.61 14.29
C GLU A 80 12.29 -0.08 14.37
N ASP A 81 12.95 0.56 13.40
CA ASP A 81 13.04 2.02 13.33
C ASP A 81 11.65 2.65 13.07
N GLY A 82 10.71 1.89 12.47
CA GLY A 82 9.35 2.31 12.12
C GLY A 82 8.26 1.95 13.13
N VAL A 83 8.60 1.48 14.33
CA VAL A 83 7.62 1.09 15.36
C VAL A 83 7.90 1.76 16.72
N GLY A 84 6.96 1.64 17.66
CA GLY A 84 7.06 2.29 18.97
C GLY A 84 6.68 3.78 18.95
N PRO A 85 6.94 4.51 20.05
CA PRO A 85 6.59 5.93 20.17
C PRO A 85 7.29 6.76 19.10
N LEU A 86 6.54 7.64 18.43
CA LEU A 86 6.99 8.41 17.27
C LEU A 86 8.26 9.22 17.58
N GLU A 87 8.35 9.81 18.77
CA GLU A 87 9.48 10.63 19.22
C GLU A 87 10.78 9.85 19.43
N ARG A 88 10.72 8.51 19.43
CA ARG A 88 11.89 7.62 19.56
C ARG A 88 12.33 7.00 18.24
N ARG A 89 11.56 7.20 17.16
CA ARG A 89 11.86 6.64 15.85
C ARG A 89 12.98 7.45 15.18
N PRO A 90 14.09 6.83 14.76
CA PRO A 90 15.20 7.56 14.17
C PRO A 90 14.93 7.89 12.70
N ALA A 91 15.38 9.06 12.25
CA ALA A 91 15.49 9.33 10.81
C ALA A 91 16.70 8.58 10.24
N ARG A 92 16.54 7.96 9.07
CA ARG A 92 17.59 7.19 8.37
C ARG A 92 17.80 7.72 6.96
N LEU A 93 19.02 7.57 6.44
CA LEU A 93 19.26 7.79 5.03
C LEU A 93 18.83 6.53 4.26
N ASP A 94 17.81 6.65 3.41
CA ASP A 94 17.49 5.63 2.43
C ASP A 94 18.45 5.78 1.24
N LEU A 95 19.35 4.80 1.12
CA LEU A 95 20.35 4.74 0.06
C LEU A 95 19.76 4.34 -1.30
N ALA A 96 18.57 3.73 -1.33
CA ALA A 96 17.92 3.38 -2.58
C ALA A 96 17.48 4.62 -3.36
N TRP A 97 16.92 5.61 -2.64
CA TRP A 97 16.33 6.81 -3.25
C TRP A 97 17.03 8.12 -2.85
N PHE A 98 18.17 8.03 -2.17
CA PHE A 98 18.93 9.19 -1.67
C PHE A 98 18.06 10.18 -0.90
N SER A 99 17.20 9.65 -0.03
CA SER A 99 16.23 10.42 0.73
C SER A 99 16.39 10.18 2.23
N THR A 100 15.87 11.09 3.05
CA THR A 100 15.80 10.86 4.50
C THR A 100 14.44 10.24 4.81
N GLU A 101 14.45 9.01 5.31
CA GLU A 101 13.29 8.29 5.81
C GLU A 101 13.04 8.70 7.28
N PRO A 102 11.98 9.47 7.59
CA PRO A 102 11.72 9.94 8.94
C PRO A 102 11.17 8.83 9.86
N ASN A 103 10.74 7.70 9.32
CA ASN A 103 10.10 6.59 10.04
C ASN A 103 8.83 6.97 10.81
N SER A 104 8.19 8.09 10.44
CA SER A 104 6.92 8.51 11.02
C SER A 104 5.74 7.66 10.56
N PHE A 105 5.95 6.84 9.52
CA PHE A 105 5.00 5.85 9.03
C PHE A 105 5.69 4.49 8.90
N GLY A 106 5.20 3.48 9.62
CA GLY A 106 5.77 2.14 9.64
C GLY A 106 4.72 1.04 9.73
N THR A 107 5.11 -0.11 10.26
CA THR A 107 4.28 -1.33 10.26
C THR A 107 2.94 -1.13 10.96
N ASN A 108 2.92 -0.40 12.09
CA ASN A 108 1.69 -0.18 12.86
C ASN A 108 0.70 0.72 12.12
N GLU A 109 1.21 1.76 11.47
CA GLU A 109 0.36 2.69 10.72
C GLU A 109 -0.27 1.98 9.50
N VAL A 110 0.48 1.12 8.80
CA VAL A 110 -0.06 0.29 7.70
C VAL A 110 -1.16 -0.66 8.17
N MET A 111 -1.01 -1.26 9.35
CA MET A 111 -1.95 -2.24 9.90
C MET A 111 -3.10 -1.61 10.71
N CYS A 112 -3.14 -0.28 10.82
CA CYS A 112 -4.19 0.42 11.54
C CYS A 112 -5.57 0.14 10.90
N PRO A 113 -6.66 -0.02 11.67
CA PRO A 113 -8.01 -0.21 11.09
C PRO A 113 -8.50 0.94 10.20
N THR A 114 -7.95 2.14 10.37
CA THR A 114 -8.23 3.30 9.48
C THR A 114 -7.39 3.28 8.21
N SER A 115 -6.42 2.37 8.10
CA SER A 115 -5.61 2.18 6.91
C SER A 115 -6.49 1.76 5.72
N PRO A 116 -6.20 2.24 4.50
CA PRO A 116 -6.90 1.79 3.29
C PRO A 116 -6.71 0.28 3.03
N PHE A 117 -5.80 -0.37 3.76
CA PHE A 117 -5.42 -1.76 3.57
C PHE A 117 -6.11 -2.73 4.54
N ASP A 118 -6.97 -2.25 5.46
CA ASP A 118 -7.90 -3.12 6.21
C ASP A 118 -9.07 -3.53 5.28
N LEU A 119 -8.73 -4.32 4.26
CA LEU A 119 -9.65 -4.76 3.21
C LEU A 119 -10.58 -5.86 3.76
N PRO A 120 -11.92 -5.71 3.67
CA PRO A 120 -12.85 -6.77 4.03
C PRO A 120 -12.67 -7.95 3.05
N GLY A 121 -12.03 -9.02 3.53
CA GLY A 121 -11.69 -10.22 2.75
C GLY A 121 -10.27 -10.74 2.96
N SER A 122 -9.36 -9.92 3.50
CA SER A 122 -7.99 -10.34 3.87
C SER A 122 -7.96 -11.21 5.14
N ARG A 123 -8.97 -11.05 6.01
CA ARG A 123 -9.23 -11.94 7.13
C ARG A 123 -9.91 -13.19 6.60
N ARG A 124 -9.11 -14.18 6.15
CA ARG A 124 -9.62 -15.55 5.98
C ARG A 124 -10.34 -15.93 7.26
N GLU A 125 -11.63 -16.25 7.16
CA GLU A 125 -12.23 -17.22 8.07
C GLU A 125 -11.28 -18.42 8.07
N ARG A 126 -10.61 -18.64 9.19
CA ARG A 126 -9.89 -19.89 9.42
C ARG A 126 -10.96 -20.97 9.48
N SER A 127 -11.26 -21.56 8.33
CA SER A 127 -11.99 -22.81 8.24
C SER A 127 -11.25 -23.83 9.09
N ARG A 128 -11.88 -24.21 10.20
CA ARG A 128 -11.55 -25.43 10.94
C ARG A 128 -11.89 -26.64 10.09
#